data_AF-A0A1Q8VCI5-F1
#
_entry.id   AF-A0A1Q8VCI5-F1
#
_cell.length_a   1.000
_cell.length_b   1.000
_cell.length_c   1.000
_cell.angle_alpha   90.00
_cell.angle_beta   90.00
_cell.angle_gamma   90.00
#
_symmetry.space_group_name_H-M   'P 1'
#
loop_
_entity.id
_entity.type
_entity.pdbx_description
1 polymer ?
#
loop_
_entity_poly.entity_id
_entity_poly.type
_entity_poly.pdbx_seq_one_letter_code
_entity_poly.pdbx_strand_id
1 'polypeptide(L)'
;MAISPMALDSLDLARWQFGITTVYHFILVPLTIGLSPLVALMETLWRRTGNKQWLVATKFFGKILLINFALGVATGIVQEFQFGMNWSEYSRFVGNIFGAPLAFEALLAFFMESVFLGLWIFGWDRLSPRLHNLCMWAVAAGTNFSAFFILTANSWMQHPVGAVVNPKTGRAELDGVS
;
A
#
# COMPACT_ATOMS: atom_id res chain seq x y z
N MET A 1 33.43 -33.37 14.17
CA MET A 1 32.90 -33.05 12.83
C MET A 1 32.25 -31.68 12.95
N ALA A 2 32.94 -30.64 12.48
CA ALA A 2 32.46 -29.27 12.60
C ALA A 2 31.23 -29.11 11.70
N ILE A 3 30.10 -28.70 12.28
CA ILE A 3 28.90 -28.33 11.54
C ILE A 3 29.23 -26.99 10.90
N SER A 4 29.40 -26.95 9.58
CA SER A 4 29.66 -25.70 8.86
C SER A 4 28.53 -24.69 9.12
N PRO A 5 28.78 -23.51 9.72
CA PRO A 5 27.73 -22.54 10.05
C PRO A 5 27.40 -21.62 8.86
N MET A 6 27.18 -22.17 7.66
CA MET A 6 27.23 -21.37 6.43
C MET A 6 26.10 -21.58 5.42
N ALA A 7 25.06 -22.35 5.76
CA ALA A 7 23.81 -22.35 5.01
C ALA A 7 22.74 -21.66 5.85
N LEU A 8 22.22 -20.52 5.37
CA LEU A 8 21.01 -19.92 5.93
C LEU A 8 19.92 -21.00 5.95
N ASP A 9 19.29 -21.18 7.11
CA ASP A 9 18.16 -22.10 7.20
C ASP A 9 16.91 -21.49 6.49
N SER A 10 15.84 -22.28 6.37
CA SER A 10 14.62 -21.83 5.68
C SER A 10 13.98 -20.60 6.35
N LEU A 11 14.11 -20.47 7.67
CA LEU A 11 13.57 -19.35 8.42
C LEU A 11 14.37 -18.07 8.14
N ASP A 12 15.70 -18.17 8.12
CA ASP A 12 16.57 -17.05 7.81
C ASP A 12 16.41 -16.60 6.36
N LEU A 13 16.25 -17.53 5.42
CA LEU A 13 15.93 -17.20 4.02
C LEU A 13 14.56 -16.49 3.90
N ALA A 14 13.54 -16.95 4.61
CA ALA A 14 12.22 -16.31 4.60
C ALA A 14 12.27 -14.87 5.17
N ARG A 15 13.04 -14.65 6.25
CA ARG A 15 13.28 -13.32 6.83
C ARG A 15 14.02 -12.41 5.85
N TRP A 16 15.09 -12.90 5.22
CA TRP A 16 15.83 -12.13 4.22
C TRP A 16 14.98 -11.78 3.02
N GLN A 17 14.23 -12.74 2.48
CA GLN A 17 13.35 -12.52 1.35
C GLN A 17 12.29 -11.46 1.67
N PHE A 18 11.60 -11.58 2.82
CA PHE A 18 10.60 -10.61 3.25
C PHE A 18 11.21 -9.23 3.50
N GLY A 19 12.37 -9.17 4.16
CA GLY A 19 13.07 -7.92 4.44
C GLY A 19 13.52 -7.20 3.16
N ILE A 20 14.10 -7.92 2.20
CA ILE A 20 14.52 -7.35 0.92
C ILE A 20 13.30 -6.81 0.16
N THR A 21 12.24 -7.62 0.02
CA THR A 21 11.01 -7.18 -0.64
C THR A 21 10.43 -5.93 0.01
N THR A 22 10.36 -5.91 1.35
CA THR A 22 9.87 -4.76 2.12
C THR A 22 10.69 -3.50 1.86
N VAL A 23 12.03 -3.59 1.88
CA VAL A 23 12.91 -2.43 1.64
C VAL A 23 12.72 -1.89 0.22
N TYR A 24 12.69 -2.76 -0.80
CA TYR A 24 12.46 -2.33 -2.18
C TYR A 24 11.09 -1.69 -2.36
N HIS A 25 10.05 -2.29 -1.78
CA HIS A 25 8.70 -1.73 -1.83
C HIS A 25 8.64 -0.36 -1.14
N PHE A 26 9.24 -0.25 0.05
CA PHE A 26 9.19 0.96 0.86
C PHE A 26 10.03 2.12 0.31
N ILE A 27 10.94 1.90 -0.64
CA ILE A 27 11.56 3.02 -1.38
C ILE A 27 10.52 3.74 -2.25
N LEU A 28 9.55 2.99 -2.78
CA LEU A 28 8.56 3.49 -3.73
C LEU A 28 7.36 4.11 -3.00
N VAL A 29 6.96 3.54 -1.86
CA VAL A 29 5.74 3.93 -1.12
C VAL A 29 5.71 5.42 -0.68
N PRO A 30 6.73 5.96 0.02
CA PRO A 30 6.74 7.36 0.44
C PRO A 30 6.72 8.33 -0.74
N LEU A 31 7.32 7.95 -1.87
CA LEU A 31 7.32 8.77 -3.06
C LEU A 31 5.90 8.85 -3.66
N THR A 32 5.14 7.75 -3.69
CA THR A 32 3.73 7.78 -4.11
C THR A 32 2.88 8.60 -3.15
N ILE A 33 3.04 8.42 -1.82
CA ILE A 33 2.32 9.16 -0.78
C ILE A 33 2.57 10.67 -0.88
N GLY A 34 3.81 11.08 -1.17
CA GLY A 34 4.17 12.49 -1.30
C GLY A 34 3.77 13.10 -2.65
N LEU A 35 3.97 12.36 -3.75
CA LEU A 35 3.68 12.86 -5.09
C LEU A 35 2.18 12.96 -5.38
N SER A 36 1.35 12.06 -4.85
CA SER A 36 -0.09 12.09 -5.16
C SER A 36 -0.80 13.39 -4.73
N PRO A 37 -0.67 13.91 -3.48
CA PRO A 37 -1.22 15.21 -3.12
C PRO A 37 -0.49 16.36 -3.81
N LEU A 38 0.82 16.24 -4.08
CA LEU A 38 1.58 17.28 -4.78
C LEU A 38 1.04 17.51 -6.19
N VAL A 39 0.81 16.45 -6.96
CA VAL A 39 0.24 16.51 -8.31
C VAL A 39 -1.19 17.07 -8.25
N ALA A 40 -2.00 16.62 -7.29
CA ALA A 40 -3.37 17.14 -7.09
C ALA A 40 -3.38 18.65 -6.77
N LEU A 41 -2.42 19.12 -5.97
CA LEU A 41 -2.25 20.53 -5.65
C LEU A 41 -1.80 21.34 -6.88
N MET A 42 -0.82 20.87 -7.63
CA MET A 42 -0.35 21.53 -8.85
C MET A 42 -1.48 21.67 -9.87
N GLU A 43 -2.30 20.63 -10.06
CA GLU A 43 -3.44 20.68 -10.96
C GLU A 43 -4.51 21.66 -10.45
N THR A 44 -4.75 21.66 -9.13
CA THR A 44 -5.66 22.62 -8.50
C THR A 44 -5.19 24.06 -8.72
N LEU A 45 -3.89 24.33 -8.59
CA LEU A 45 -3.29 25.65 -8.83
C LEU A 45 -3.39 26.06 -10.30
N TRP A 46 -3.14 25.14 -11.24
CA TRP A 46 -3.37 25.40 -12.66
C TRP A 46 -4.82 25.80 -12.93
N ARG A 47 -5.79 25.06 -12.39
CA ARG A 47 -7.21 25.37 -12.59
C ARG A 47 -7.62 26.72 -11.99
N ARG A 48 -7.06 27.08 -10.83
CA ARG A 48 -7.38 28.36 -10.17
C ARG A 48 -6.72 29.57 -10.83
N THR A 49 -5.50 29.41 -11.32
CA THR A 49 -4.68 30.55 -11.81
C THR A 49 -4.64 30.67 -13.33
N GLY A 50 -4.93 29.59 -14.07
CA GLY A 50 -4.72 29.52 -15.52
C GLY A 50 -3.24 29.48 -15.94
N ASN A 51 -2.28 29.51 -15.00
CA ASN A 51 -0.86 29.53 -15.32
C ASN A 51 -0.41 28.16 -15.87
N LYS A 52 0.02 28.14 -17.13
CA LYS A 52 0.44 26.93 -17.85
C LYS A 52 1.66 26.24 -17.22
N GLN A 53 2.49 26.92 -16.43
CA GLN A 53 3.62 26.30 -15.74
C GLN A 53 3.15 25.24 -14.74
N TRP A 54 2.03 25.47 -14.05
CA TRP A 54 1.46 24.47 -13.14
C TRP A 54 0.97 23.22 -13.89
N LEU A 55 0.44 23.38 -15.10
CA LEU A 55 0.04 22.26 -15.95
C LEU A 55 1.25 21.42 -16.39
N VAL A 56 2.35 22.09 -16.78
CA VAL A 56 3.60 21.41 -17.13
C VAL A 56 4.14 20.63 -15.94
N ALA A 57 4.17 21.25 -14.75
CA ALA A 57 4.58 20.59 -13.51
C ALA A 57 3.69 19.38 -13.18
N THR A 58 2.36 19.55 -13.27
CA THR A 58 1.38 18.48 -13.06
C THR A 58 1.66 17.27 -13.95
N LYS A 59 1.89 17.49 -15.25
CA LYS A 59 2.17 16.41 -16.21
C LYS A 59 3.54 15.76 -15.97
N PHE A 60 4.54 16.55 -15.61
CA PHE A 60 5.88 16.05 -15.32
C PHE A 60 5.91 15.17 -14.07
N PHE A 61 5.46 15.70 -12.93
CA PHE A 61 5.41 14.95 -11.68
C PHE A 61 4.38 13.82 -11.73
N GLY A 62 3.29 13.99 -12.48
CA GLY A 62 2.33 12.92 -12.76
C GLY A 62 2.95 11.74 -13.48
N LYS A 63 3.84 11.96 -14.47
CA LYS A 63 4.55 10.87 -15.14
C LYS A 63 5.49 10.12 -14.17
N ILE A 64 6.18 10.84 -13.29
CA ILE A 64 7.03 10.23 -12.25
C ILE A 64 6.16 9.40 -11.29
N LEU A 65 5.05 9.97 -10.83
CA LEU A 65 4.07 9.28 -9.98
C LEU A 65 3.59 7.98 -10.63
N LEU A 66 3.22 8.00 -11.91
CA LEU A 66 2.75 6.81 -12.64
C LEU A 66 3.80 5.69 -12.66
N ILE A 67 5.04 6.03 -13.00
CA ILE A 67 6.13 5.04 -13.08
C ILE A 67 6.39 4.45 -11.70
N ASN A 68 6.49 5.31 -10.68
CA ASN A 68 6.71 4.88 -9.30
C ASN A 68 5.56 4.02 -8.77
N PHE A 69 4.32 4.42 -9.08
CA PHE A 69 3.12 3.70 -8.71
C PHE A 69 3.12 2.29 -9.31
N ALA A 70 3.40 2.15 -10.61
CA ALA A 70 3.41 0.85 -11.27
C ALA A 70 4.42 -0.12 -10.64
N LEU A 71 5.62 0.36 -10.30
CA LEU A 71 6.63 -0.43 -9.59
C LEU A 71 6.19 -0.74 -8.14
N GLY A 72 5.55 0.22 -7.48
CA GLY A 72 5.00 0.06 -6.13
C GLY A 72 3.94 -1.04 -6.07
N VAL A 73 3.01 -1.04 -7.02
CA VAL A 73 1.97 -2.08 -7.16
C VAL A 73 2.62 -3.45 -7.35
N ALA A 74 3.57 -3.58 -8.28
CA ALA A 74 4.21 -4.86 -8.56
C ALA A 74 4.93 -5.43 -7.32
N THR A 75 5.66 -4.59 -6.59
CA THR A 75 6.36 -5.01 -5.37
C THR A 75 5.41 -5.28 -4.20
N GLY A 76 4.32 -4.53 -4.09
CA GLY A 76 3.28 -4.73 -3.07
C GLY A 76 2.55 -6.06 -3.22
N ILE A 77 2.16 -6.42 -4.45
CA ILE A 77 1.54 -7.72 -4.75
C ILE A 77 2.45 -8.88 -4.33
N VAL A 78 3.75 -8.78 -4.62
CA VAL A 78 4.73 -9.80 -4.18
C VAL A 78 4.77 -9.90 -2.66
N GLN A 79 4.77 -8.77 -1.95
CA GLN A 79 4.80 -8.74 -0.49
C GLN A 79 3.51 -9.29 0.13
N GLU A 80 2.34 -8.98 -0.43
CA GLU A 80 1.05 -9.51 0.02
C GLU A 80 1.03 -11.05 -0.03
N PHE A 81 1.46 -11.63 -1.16
CA PHE A 81 1.51 -13.09 -1.30
C PHE A 81 2.57 -13.74 -0.40
N GLN A 82 3.63 -13.03 0.01
CA GLN A 82 4.63 -13.58 0.93
C GLN A 82 4.04 -13.94 2.31
N PHE A 83 3.01 -13.21 2.78
CA PHE A 83 2.30 -13.58 4.01
C PHE A 83 1.64 -14.97 3.89
N GLY A 84 1.08 -15.31 2.73
CA GLY A 84 0.45 -16.61 2.51
C GLY A 84 1.44 -17.75 2.23
N MET A 85 2.54 -17.46 1.52
CA MET A 85 3.51 -18.48 1.09
C MET A 85 4.53 -18.82 2.19
N ASN A 86 5.31 -17.83 2.62
CA ASN A 86 6.44 -18.05 3.53
C ASN A 86 6.06 -17.97 5.01
N TRP A 87 4.90 -17.35 5.30
CA TRP A 87 4.41 -17.08 6.65
C TRP A 87 3.03 -17.71 6.88
N SER A 88 2.80 -18.91 6.36
CA SER A 88 1.50 -19.59 6.38
C SER A 88 0.98 -19.85 7.80
N GLU A 89 1.83 -20.26 8.74
CA GLU A 89 1.45 -20.45 10.15
C GLU A 89 1.10 -19.13 10.84
N TYR A 90 1.84 -18.05 10.55
CA TYR A 90 1.48 -16.71 11.01
C TYR A 90 0.10 -16.30 10.48
N SER A 91 -0.14 -16.47 9.18
CA SER A 91 -1.42 -16.16 8.54
C SER A 91 -2.58 -16.98 9.13
N ARG A 92 -2.36 -18.25 9.47
CA ARG A 92 -3.36 -19.08 10.17
C ARG A 92 -3.60 -18.61 11.60
N PHE A 93 -2.56 -18.17 12.30
CA PHE A 93 -2.63 -17.79 13.71
C PHE A 93 -3.34 -16.44 13.91
N VAL A 94 -2.98 -15.41 13.13
CA VAL A 94 -3.50 -14.04 13.33
C VAL A 94 -4.47 -13.56 12.26
N GLY A 95 -4.80 -14.39 11.25
CA GLY A 95 -5.57 -13.97 10.08
C GLY A 95 -6.93 -13.34 10.38
N ASN A 96 -7.58 -13.72 11.48
CA ASN A 96 -8.86 -13.13 11.91
C ASN A 96 -8.75 -11.65 12.32
N ILE A 97 -7.55 -11.20 12.70
CA ILE A 97 -7.29 -9.83 13.17
C ILE A 97 -6.48 -9.07 12.12
N PHE A 98 -5.34 -9.65 11.73
CA PHE A 98 -4.40 -9.04 10.77
C PHE A 98 -4.96 -9.00 9.34
N GLY A 99 -5.78 -9.98 8.96
CA GLY A 99 -6.34 -10.06 7.61
C GLY A 99 -7.41 -9.00 7.33
N ALA A 100 -8.10 -8.49 8.35
CA ALA A 100 -9.16 -7.51 8.16
C ALA A 100 -8.64 -6.15 7.64
N PRO A 101 -7.62 -5.52 8.25
CA PRO A 101 -7.00 -4.30 7.69
C PRO A 101 -6.44 -4.48 6.28
N LEU A 102 -5.79 -5.61 5.98
CA LEU A 102 -5.25 -5.90 4.65
C LEU A 102 -6.37 -6.05 3.60
N ALA A 103 -7.49 -6.67 3.97
CA ALA A 103 -8.65 -6.75 3.09
C ALA A 103 -9.25 -5.36 2.80
N PHE A 104 -9.32 -4.47 3.81
CA PHE A 104 -9.77 -3.09 3.60
C PHE A 104 -8.80 -2.29 2.72
N GLU A 105 -7.49 -2.46 2.89
CA GLU A 105 -6.48 -1.87 2.02
C GLU A 105 -6.70 -2.27 0.55
N ALA A 106 -6.82 -3.58 0.28
CA ALA A 106 -7.00 -4.09 -1.07
C ALA A 106 -8.36 -3.70 -1.69
N LEU A 107 -9.46 -3.82 -0.95
CA LEU A 107 -10.80 -3.61 -1.49
C LEU A 107 -11.18 -2.13 -1.61
N LEU A 108 -10.79 -1.31 -0.63
CA LEU A 108 -11.18 0.10 -0.59
C LEU A 108 -10.11 0.98 -1.24
N ALA A 109 -8.89 0.94 -0.71
CA ALA A 109 -7.90 1.95 -1.00
C ALA A 109 -7.20 1.67 -2.34
N PHE A 110 -6.74 0.45 -2.57
CA PHE A 110 -6.12 0.05 -3.84
C PHE A 110 -7.07 0.12 -5.04
N PHE A 111 -8.34 -0.28 -4.84
CA PHE A 111 -9.37 -0.14 -5.88
C PHE A 111 -9.61 1.33 -6.23
N MET A 112 -9.77 2.19 -5.21
CA MET A 112 -9.96 3.62 -5.40
C MET A 112 -8.78 4.25 -6.13
N GLU A 113 -7.54 3.96 -5.71
CA GLU A 113 -6.33 4.43 -6.38
C GLU A 113 -6.30 4.00 -7.85
N SER A 114 -6.48 2.71 -8.13
CA SER A 114 -6.35 2.16 -9.49
C SER A 114 -7.41 2.72 -10.44
N VAL A 115 -8.66 2.83 -9.99
CA VAL A 115 -9.77 3.36 -10.80
C VAL A 115 -9.59 4.85 -11.06
N PHE A 116 -9.37 5.66 -10.02
CA PHE A 116 -9.28 7.10 -10.18
C PHE A 116 -7.99 7.53 -10.85
N LEU A 117 -6.88 6.81 -10.66
CA LEU A 117 -5.64 7.06 -11.40
C LEU A 117 -5.84 6.75 -12.89
N GLY A 118 -6.52 5.65 -13.24
CA GLY A 118 -6.89 5.36 -14.63
C GLY A 118 -7.73 6.48 -15.25
N LEU A 119 -8.75 6.96 -14.53
CA LEU A 119 -9.57 8.11 -14.97
C LEU A 119 -8.74 9.38 -15.13
N TRP A 120 -7.77 9.64 -14.26
CA TRP A 120 -6.89 10.80 -14.34
C TRP A 120 -5.93 10.72 -15.53
N ILE A 121 -5.38 9.54 -15.82
CA ILE A 121 -4.44 9.36 -16.95
C ILE A 121 -5.12 9.62 -18.29
N PHE A 122 -6.30 9.02 -18.47
CA PHE A 122 -7.00 9.04 -19.77
C PHE A 122 -8.08 10.14 -19.84
N GLY A 123 -8.28 10.90 -18.76
CA GLY A 123 -9.37 11.84 -18.61
C GLY A 123 -9.10 13.26 -19.08
N TRP A 124 -7.87 13.60 -19.47
CA TRP A 124 -7.46 14.99 -19.78
C TRP A 124 -8.40 15.71 -20.75
N ASP A 125 -8.82 15.03 -21.82
CA ASP A 125 -9.72 15.58 -22.85
C ASP A 125 -11.16 15.02 -22.76
N ARG A 126 -11.45 14.18 -21.76
CA ARG A 126 -12.75 13.47 -21.61
C ARG A 126 -13.54 13.88 -20.37
N LEU A 127 -12.87 14.33 -19.32
CA LEU A 127 -13.47 14.75 -18.07
C LEU A 127 -13.50 16.27 -17.97
N SER A 128 -14.48 16.81 -17.25
CA SER A 128 -14.44 18.23 -16.91
C SER A 128 -13.20 18.52 -16.05
N PRO A 129 -12.57 19.71 -16.15
CA PRO A 129 -11.36 20.05 -15.38
C PRO A 129 -11.53 19.96 -13.86
N ARG A 130 -12.77 20.07 -13.35
CA ARG A 130 -13.07 19.87 -11.93
C ARG A 130 -13.06 18.39 -11.56
N LEU A 131 -13.70 17.56 -12.38
CA LEU A 131 -13.78 16.12 -12.16
C LEU A 131 -12.41 15.46 -12.34
N HIS A 132 -11.64 15.88 -13.35
CA HIS A 132 -10.28 15.40 -13.57
C HIS A 132 -9.40 15.61 -12.32
N ASN A 133 -9.36 16.83 -11.79
CA ASN A 133 -8.64 17.13 -10.57
C ASN A 133 -9.20 16.38 -9.34
N LEU A 134 -10.52 16.16 -9.27
CA LEU A 134 -11.12 15.38 -8.19
C LEU A 134 -10.63 13.93 -8.23
N CYS A 135 -10.44 13.33 -9.42
CA CYS A 135 -9.82 12.01 -9.55
C CYS A 135 -8.43 11.98 -8.90
N MET A 136 -7.59 13.00 -9.14
CA MET A 136 -6.26 13.05 -8.53
C MET A 136 -6.30 13.20 -7.01
N TRP A 137 -7.26 13.96 -6.49
CA TRP A 137 -7.50 14.04 -5.04
C TRP A 137 -8.00 12.72 -4.45
N ALA A 138 -8.84 11.98 -5.17
CA ALA A 138 -9.29 10.65 -4.76
C ALA A 138 -8.13 9.66 -4.73
N VAL A 139 -7.20 9.72 -5.70
CA VAL A 139 -5.95 8.95 -5.66
C VAL A 139 -5.13 9.31 -4.42
N ALA A 140 -4.92 10.60 -4.15
CA ALA A 140 -4.15 11.04 -2.98
C ALA A 140 -4.78 10.58 -1.66
N ALA A 141 -6.11 10.65 -1.55
CA ALA A 141 -6.84 10.13 -0.38
C ALA A 141 -6.69 8.62 -0.26
N GLY A 142 -6.80 7.87 -1.37
CA GLY A 142 -6.60 6.43 -1.42
C GLY A 142 -5.22 6.03 -0.90
N THR A 143 -4.17 6.67 -1.41
CA THR A 143 -2.79 6.38 -0.98
C THR A 143 -2.59 6.60 0.51
N ASN A 144 -3.22 7.63 1.09
CA ASN A 144 -3.15 7.87 2.53
C ASN A 144 -3.98 6.87 3.35
N PHE A 145 -5.13 6.42 2.84
CA PHE A 145 -5.91 5.36 3.47
C PHE A 145 -5.18 4.01 3.42
N SER A 146 -4.54 3.67 2.31
CA SER A 146 -3.67 2.49 2.19
C SER A 146 -2.59 2.52 3.27
N ALA A 147 -1.86 3.64 3.37
CA ALA A 147 -0.84 3.84 4.40
C ALA A 147 -1.41 3.70 5.83
N PHE A 148 -2.60 4.23 6.09
CA PHE A 148 -3.26 4.09 7.38
C PHE A 148 -3.57 2.63 7.73
N PHE A 149 -4.14 1.86 6.81
CA PHE A 149 -4.51 0.46 7.07
C PHE A 149 -3.28 -0.43 7.28
N ILE A 150 -2.25 -0.30 6.43
CA ILE A 150 -1.04 -1.12 6.56
C ILE A 150 -0.26 -0.78 7.84
N LEU A 151 -0.20 0.50 8.22
CA LEU A 151 0.41 0.92 9.48
C LEU A 151 -0.41 0.47 10.69
N THR A 152 -1.74 0.42 10.58
CA THR A 152 -2.60 -0.14 11.63
C THR A 152 -2.28 -1.62 11.84
N ALA A 153 -2.16 -2.39 10.75
CA ALA A 153 -1.78 -3.80 10.81
C ALA A 153 -0.39 -3.99 11.43
N ASN A 154 0.60 -3.19 11.00
CA ASN A 154 1.95 -3.26 11.56
C ASN A 154 2.01 -2.82 13.03
N SER A 155 1.26 -1.79 13.41
CA SER A 155 1.20 -1.32 14.81
C SER A 155 0.61 -2.39 15.72
N TRP A 156 -0.42 -3.10 15.26
CA TRP A 156 -0.99 -4.24 15.99
C TRP A 156 0.03 -5.38 16.16
N MET A 157 0.86 -5.67 15.16
CA MET A 157 1.94 -6.67 15.30
C MET A 157 2.95 -6.30 16.41
N GLN A 158 3.17 -4.99 16.64
CA GLN A 158 4.08 -4.52 17.70
C GLN A 158 3.42 -4.52 19.09
N HIS A 159 2.14 -4.18 19.16
CA HIS A 159 1.37 -4.12 20.41
C HIS A 159 -0.03 -4.72 20.21
N PRO A 160 -0.18 -6.07 20.34
CA PRO A 160 -1.37 -6.80 19.94
C PRO A 160 -2.49 -6.68 21.00
N VAL A 161 -3.19 -5.56 20.99
CA VAL A 161 -4.39 -5.32 21.81
C VAL A 161 -5.65 -5.83 21.11
N GLY A 162 -6.70 -6.12 21.89
CA GLY A 162 -7.99 -6.58 21.37
C GLY A 162 -7.94 -7.97 20.74
N ALA A 163 -6.99 -8.80 21.17
CA ALA A 163 -6.77 -10.15 20.68
C ALA A 163 -6.80 -11.16 21.84
N VAL A 164 -7.55 -12.24 21.69
CA VAL A 164 -7.60 -13.37 22.63
C VAL A 164 -7.23 -14.66 21.91
N VAL A 165 -6.42 -15.51 22.55
CA VAL A 165 -6.08 -16.82 21.98
C VAL A 165 -7.19 -17.80 22.32
N ASN A 166 -7.88 -18.31 21.30
CA ASN A 166 -8.92 -19.30 21.48
C ASN A 166 -8.30 -20.69 21.74
N PRO A 167 -8.52 -21.30 22.92
CA PRO A 167 -7.89 -22.56 23.28
C PRO A 167 -8.40 -23.76 22.46
N LYS A 168 -9.54 -23.64 21.77
CA LYS A 168 -10.08 -24.71 20.91
C LYS A 168 -9.47 -24.68 19.51
N THR A 169 -9.28 -23.49 18.94
CA THR A 169 -8.77 -23.32 17.57
C THR A 169 -7.26 -23.11 17.53
N GLY A 170 -6.66 -22.71 18.65
CA GLY A 170 -5.25 -22.33 18.76
C GLY A 170 -4.90 -21.04 18.01
N ARG A 171 -5.90 -20.23 17.64
CA ARG A 171 -5.75 -18.99 16.86
C ARG A 171 -6.01 -17.75 17.71
N ALA A 172 -5.44 -16.63 17.30
CA ALA A 172 -5.78 -15.32 17.85
C ALA A 172 -7.08 -14.81 17.19
N GLU A 173 -8.06 -14.47 18.01
CA GLU A 173 -9.38 -13.97 17.62
C GLU A 173 -9.62 -12.58 18.22
N LEU A 174 -10.46 -11.76 17.57
CA LEU A 174 -10.81 -10.44 18.06
C LEU A 174 -11.56 -10.55 19.40
N ASP A 175 -11.09 -9.83 20.41
CA ASP A 175 -11.71 -9.77 21.72
C ASP A 175 -13.14 -9.18 21.62
N GLY A 176 -14.12 -9.87 22.20
CA GLY A 176 -15.53 -9.47 22.15
C GLY A 176 -16.32 -9.83 20.89
N VAL A 177 -15.77 -10.65 19.98
CA VAL A 177 -16.47 -11.14 18.76
C VAL A 177 -16.88 -12.63 18.88
N SER A 178 -16.71 -13.23 20.06
CA SER A 178 -17.10 -14.63 20.37
C SER A 178 -18.50 -14.76 20.94
#